data_AF-A0A819CYY0-F1
#
_entry.id   AF-A0A819CYY0-F1
#
_cell.length_a   1.000
_cell.length_b   1.000
_cell.length_c   1.000
_cell.angle_alpha   90.00
_cell.angle_beta   90.00
_cell.angle_gamma   90.00
#
_symmetry.space_group_name_H-M   'P 1'
#
loop_
_entity.id
_entity.type
_entity.pdbx_description
1 polymer ?
#
loop_
_entity_poly.entity_id
_entity_poly.type
_entity_poly.pdbx_seq_one_letter_code
_entity_poly.pdbx_strand_id
1 'polypeptide(L)'
;MNDIEQIFINDQVRLLRKSRFAGCCVTISLLIAPIICIVVILRPSNKVVSELKQDSLWFPSAGSESCIRLMDIDGDGLDDVIVSLTDVTTIANEENKDENHSLFCKSFDVEEPCSGTVYGIRGYDFKILWSFRIKQSIFELVCDMIDINNDGYNDCIGAGRQATVVAFDARHGKVIWDSRQIKSRHLLWNFYNPILLSIDVDHDGMNDILISHGGNPTIPSNVHEREAGCLIIISSRSGHQIGEAFFMPDG
;
A
#
# COMPACT_ATOMS: atom_id res chain seq x y z
N MET A 1 46.90 47.26 -45.53
CA MET A 1 46.55 48.51 -44.82
C MET A 1 45.54 49.24 -45.68
N ASN A 2 44.26 49.08 -45.34
CA ASN A 2 43.15 49.99 -45.60
C ASN A 2 41.94 49.41 -44.86
N ASP A 3 41.53 50.10 -43.80
CA ASP A 3 40.54 49.62 -42.80
C ASP A 3 39.16 49.30 -43.40
N ILE A 4 38.88 49.76 -44.61
CA ILE A 4 37.59 49.57 -45.32
C ILE A 4 37.43 48.13 -45.84
N GLU A 5 38.49 47.49 -46.35
CA GLU A 5 38.39 46.10 -46.84
C GLU A 5 38.20 45.10 -45.68
N GLN A 6 38.77 45.39 -44.52
CA GLN A 6 38.66 44.54 -43.33
C GLN A 6 37.24 44.58 -42.72
N ILE A 7 36.56 45.74 -42.81
CA ILE A 7 35.16 45.90 -42.38
C ILE A 7 34.22 45.11 -43.31
N PHE A 8 34.43 45.20 -44.63
CA PHE A 8 33.58 44.50 -45.60
C PHE A 8 33.66 42.98 -45.47
N ILE A 9 34.86 42.43 -45.23
CA ILE A 9 35.05 40.99 -45.02
C ILE A 9 34.39 40.54 -43.69
N ASN A 10 34.53 41.32 -42.62
CA ASN A 10 33.91 40.99 -41.33
C ASN A 10 32.37 41.02 -41.40
N ASP A 11 31.77 41.95 -42.12
CA ASP A 11 30.31 42.00 -42.29
C ASP A 11 29.77 40.86 -43.15
N GLN A 12 30.48 40.45 -44.21
CA GLN A 12 30.11 39.29 -45.02
C GLN A 12 30.19 37.98 -44.22
N VAL A 13 31.24 37.81 -43.39
CA VAL A 13 31.37 36.64 -42.49
C VAL A 13 30.30 36.65 -41.39
N ARG A 14 29.90 37.83 -40.89
CA ARG A 14 28.85 37.98 -39.87
C ARG A 14 27.46 37.71 -40.43
N LEU A 15 27.18 38.10 -41.68
CA LEU A 15 25.93 37.80 -42.40
C LEU A 15 25.83 36.30 -42.73
N LEU A 16 26.93 35.67 -43.18
CA LEU A 16 26.99 34.22 -43.42
C LEU A 16 26.84 33.39 -42.14
N ARG A 17 27.35 33.86 -40.98
CA ARG A 17 27.10 33.23 -39.68
C ARG A 17 25.66 33.37 -39.21
N LYS A 18 25.02 34.53 -39.42
CA LYS A 18 23.60 34.73 -39.11
C LYS A 18 22.67 33.88 -39.99
N SER A 19 22.97 33.71 -41.28
CA SER A 19 22.15 32.87 -42.17
C SER A 19 22.27 31.38 -41.85
N ARG A 20 23.45 30.89 -41.43
CA ARG A 20 23.65 29.50 -40.98
C ARG A 20 22.95 29.21 -39.65
N PHE A 21 22.91 30.15 -38.71
CA PHE A 21 22.15 30.01 -37.47
C PHE A 21 20.64 30.07 -37.69
N ALA A 22 20.16 30.98 -38.54
CA ALA A 22 18.74 31.07 -38.90
C ALA A 22 18.26 29.81 -39.64
N GLY A 23 19.05 29.27 -40.58
CA GLY A 23 18.75 28.02 -41.27
C GLY A 23 18.67 26.82 -40.32
N CYS A 24 19.58 26.73 -39.35
CA CYS A 24 19.59 25.64 -38.36
C CYS A 24 18.38 25.72 -37.40
N CYS A 25 18.00 26.91 -36.93
CA CYS A 25 16.79 27.10 -36.12
C CYS A 25 15.50 26.78 -36.88
N VAL A 26 15.43 27.11 -38.18
CA VAL A 26 14.27 26.79 -39.03
C VAL A 26 14.19 25.28 -39.30
N THR A 27 15.31 24.60 -39.55
CA THR A 27 15.32 23.14 -39.75
C THR A 27 15.02 22.35 -38.47
N ILE A 28 15.52 22.82 -37.33
CA ILE A 28 15.22 22.22 -36.02
C ILE A 28 13.74 22.41 -35.67
N SER A 29 13.17 23.59 -35.95
CA SER A 29 11.74 23.85 -35.71
C SER A 29 10.83 23.02 -36.64
N LEU A 30 11.24 22.80 -37.89
CA LEU A 30 10.50 21.97 -38.86
C LEU A 30 10.56 20.47 -38.54
N LEU A 31 11.53 20.00 -37.75
CA LEU A 31 11.63 18.61 -37.30
C LEU A 31 10.98 18.41 -35.92
N ILE A 32 11.10 19.38 -35.02
CA ILE A 32 10.52 19.29 -33.67
C ILE A 32 9.00 19.51 -33.70
N ALA A 33 8.49 20.45 -34.49
CA ALA A 33 7.05 20.70 -34.58
C ALA A 33 6.21 19.48 -35.00
N PRO A 34 6.58 18.69 -36.04
CA PRO A 34 5.86 17.47 -36.36
C PRO A 34 6.05 16.39 -35.30
N ILE A 35 7.20 16.31 -34.62
CA ILE A 35 7.39 15.35 -33.51
C ILE A 35 6.50 15.72 -32.32
N ILE A 36 6.40 17.00 -31.95
CA ILE A 36 5.49 17.48 -30.89
C ILE A 36 4.04 17.27 -31.31
N CYS A 37 3.67 17.56 -32.57
CA CYS A 37 2.34 17.26 -33.08
C CYS A 37 2.04 15.76 -33.05
N ILE A 38 2.98 14.90 -33.47
CA ILE A 38 2.84 13.45 -33.38
C ILE A 38 2.72 13.01 -31.93
N VAL A 39 3.52 13.55 -31.00
CA VAL A 39 3.43 13.23 -29.57
C VAL A 39 2.11 13.71 -28.98
N VAL A 40 1.60 14.88 -29.36
CA VAL A 40 0.32 15.44 -28.88
C VAL A 40 -0.89 14.75 -29.51
N ILE A 41 -0.81 14.34 -30.77
CA ILE A 41 -1.86 13.62 -31.51
C ILE A 41 -1.87 12.12 -31.13
N LEU A 42 -0.71 11.54 -30.85
CA LEU A 42 -0.54 10.18 -30.34
C LEU A 42 -0.53 10.11 -28.82
N ARG A 43 -0.76 11.23 -28.10
CA ARG A 43 -1.12 11.11 -26.68
C ARG A 43 -2.36 10.22 -26.67
N PRO A 44 -2.33 9.06 -25.99
CA PRO A 44 -3.54 8.29 -25.81
C PRO A 44 -4.56 9.28 -25.26
N SER A 45 -5.64 9.49 -26.02
CA SER A 45 -6.80 10.22 -25.55
C SER A 45 -7.01 9.76 -24.13
N ASN A 46 -7.05 10.69 -23.16
CA ASN A 46 -7.63 10.40 -21.87
C ASN A 46 -8.85 9.55 -22.18
N LYS A 47 -8.85 8.29 -21.73
CA LYS A 47 -10.04 7.46 -21.87
C LYS A 47 -11.08 8.27 -21.14
N VAL A 48 -11.92 8.96 -21.90
CA VAL A 48 -13.16 9.50 -21.38
C VAL A 48 -13.80 8.25 -20.83
N VAL A 49 -13.86 8.16 -19.51
CA VAL A 49 -14.58 7.10 -18.82
C VAL A 49 -15.98 7.20 -19.40
N SER A 50 -16.25 6.32 -20.38
CA SER A 50 -17.58 6.09 -20.91
C SER A 50 -18.47 5.91 -19.70
N GLU A 51 -19.60 6.62 -19.66
CA GLU A 51 -20.61 6.59 -18.58
C GLU A 51 -20.35 5.45 -17.61
N LEU A 52 -19.90 5.76 -16.39
CA LEU A 52 -19.68 4.77 -15.33
C LEU A 52 -20.93 3.90 -15.25
N LYS A 53 -20.87 2.74 -15.91
CA LYS A 53 -21.87 1.72 -15.78
C LYS A 53 -21.67 1.29 -14.34
N GLN A 54 -22.64 1.63 -13.50
CA GLN A 54 -22.54 1.40 -12.07
C GLN A 54 -22.62 -0.10 -11.82
N ASP A 55 -21.51 -0.79 -12.04
CA ASP A 55 -21.32 -2.17 -11.64
C ASP A 55 -21.06 -2.12 -10.14
N SER A 56 -22.07 -2.49 -9.35
CA SER A 56 -21.96 -2.49 -7.89
C SER A 56 -21.40 -3.83 -7.42
N LEU A 57 -20.30 -3.80 -6.66
CA LEU A 57 -19.81 -4.96 -5.91
C LEU A 57 -20.52 -5.01 -4.55
N TRP A 58 -21.23 -6.10 -4.27
CA TRP A 58 -22.02 -6.28 -3.05
C TRP A 58 -21.46 -7.43 -2.19
N PHE A 59 -21.17 -7.12 -0.92
CA PHE A 59 -20.74 -8.10 0.08
C PHE A 59 -21.84 -8.25 1.15
N PRO A 60 -22.63 -9.34 1.14
CA PRO A 60 -23.66 -9.54 2.13
C PRO A 60 -23.04 -9.69 3.52
N SER A 61 -23.61 -8.98 4.51
CA SER A 61 -23.20 -9.07 5.92
C SER A 61 -21.73 -8.73 6.20
N ALA A 62 -21.13 -7.87 5.37
CA ALA A 62 -19.78 -7.37 5.58
C ALA A 62 -19.78 -5.96 6.21
N GLY A 63 -18.92 -5.76 7.21
CA GLY A 63 -18.55 -4.45 7.72
C GLY A 63 -17.10 -4.13 7.37
N SER A 64 -16.69 -2.86 7.48
CA SER A 64 -15.29 -2.47 7.36
C SER A 64 -14.95 -1.39 8.39
N GLU A 65 -13.76 -1.52 8.95
CA GLU A 65 -13.08 -0.49 9.75
C GLU A 65 -11.71 -0.16 9.16
N SER A 66 -11.43 -0.68 7.96
CA SER A 66 -10.15 -0.59 7.28
C SER A 66 -9.99 0.75 6.60
N CYS A 67 -8.77 1.29 6.64
CA CYS A 67 -8.34 2.24 5.62
C CYS A 67 -8.46 1.62 4.22
N ILE A 68 -8.74 2.46 3.22
CA ILE A 68 -8.70 2.09 1.80
C ILE A 68 -7.33 2.49 1.24
N ARG A 69 -6.72 1.62 0.43
CA ARG A 69 -5.49 1.93 -0.30
C ARG A 69 -5.73 1.92 -1.81
N LEU A 70 -5.11 2.88 -2.49
CA LEU A 70 -5.12 3.00 -3.94
C LEU A 70 -3.72 2.72 -4.47
N MET A 71 -3.60 1.74 -5.34
CA MET A 71 -2.33 1.34 -5.98
C MET A 71 -2.64 0.47 -7.20
N ASP A 72 -1.85 0.59 -8.27
CA ASP A 72 -1.91 -0.32 -9.43
C ASP A 72 -1.40 -1.71 -9.04
N ILE A 73 -2.31 -2.67 -8.78
CA ILE A 73 -1.96 -4.01 -8.29
C ILE A 73 -1.94 -5.06 -9.40
N ASP A 74 -2.56 -4.81 -10.57
CA ASP A 74 -2.47 -5.68 -11.74
C ASP A 74 -1.54 -5.19 -12.87
N GLY A 75 -0.92 -4.03 -12.69
CA GLY A 75 0.11 -3.48 -13.57
C GLY A 75 -0.42 -2.86 -14.86
N ASP A 76 -1.70 -2.47 -14.89
CA ASP A 76 -2.33 -1.89 -16.09
C ASP A 76 -2.23 -0.36 -16.17
N GLY A 77 -1.60 0.27 -15.17
CA GLY A 77 -1.34 1.69 -15.08
C GLY A 77 -2.49 2.52 -14.50
N LEU A 78 -3.53 1.87 -13.97
CA LEU A 78 -4.64 2.50 -13.24
C LEU A 78 -4.62 2.09 -11.77
N ASP A 79 -5.07 2.98 -10.88
CA ASP A 79 -5.17 2.65 -9.46
C ASP A 79 -6.28 1.63 -9.20
N ASP A 80 -5.95 0.61 -8.43
CA ASP A 80 -6.87 -0.39 -7.89
C ASP A 80 -7.11 -0.15 -6.39
N VAL A 81 -8.05 -0.89 -5.81
CA VAL A 81 -8.50 -0.72 -4.43
C VAL A 81 -8.07 -1.92 -3.59
N ILE A 82 -7.39 -1.66 -2.48
CA ILE A 82 -7.20 -2.64 -1.41
C ILE A 82 -8.01 -2.23 -0.20
N VAL A 83 -8.84 -3.14 0.31
CA VAL A 83 -9.69 -2.93 1.49
C VAL A 83 -9.88 -4.23 2.27
N SER A 84 -9.92 -4.14 3.60
CA SER A 84 -10.36 -5.24 4.44
C SER A 84 -11.84 -5.11 4.81
N LEU A 85 -12.56 -6.21 4.67
CA LEU A 85 -13.92 -6.39 5.13
C LEU A 85 -13.96 -7.48 6.20
N THR A 86 -15.03 -7.48 6.99
CA THR A 86 -15.23 -8.44 8.06
C THR A 86 -16.64 -8.97 8.03
N ASP A 87 -16.75 -10.29 8.09
CA ASP A 87 -18.03 -10.99 8.10
C ASP A 87 -18.67 -10.87 9.49
N VAL A 88 -19.73 -10.06 9.56
CA VAL A 88 -20.45 -9.75 10.80
C VAL A 88 -21.23 -10.96 11.33
N THR A 89 -21.56 -11.93 10.46
CA THR A 89 -22.24 -13.16 10.90
C THR A 89 -21.30 -14.10 11.63
N THR A 90 -20.03 -14.18 11.21
CA THR A 90 -19.02 -14.97 11.92
C THR A 90 -18.72 -14.39 13.31
N ILE A 91 -18.68 -13.05 13.45
CA ILE A 91 -18.53 -12.39 14.76
C ILE A 91 -19.71 -12.71 15.68
N ALA A 92 -20.95 -12.63 15.17
CA ALA A 92 -22.15 -12.87 15.96
C ALA A 92 -22.24 -14.31 16.50
N ASN A 93 -21.53 -15.26 15.88
CA ASN A 93 -21.48 -16.66 16.27
C ASN A 93 -20.23 -17.04 17.07
N GLU A 94 -19.32 -16.11 17.40
CA GLU A 94 -18.11 -16.35 18.21
C GLU A 94 -18.43 -16.96 19.59
N GLU A 95 -19.67 -16.84 20.07
CA GLU A 95 -20.14 -17.46 21.31
C GLU A 95 -20.32 -18.99 21.23
N ASN A 96 -20.38 -19.57 20.02
CA ASN A 96 -20.46 -21.02 19.81
C ASN A 96 -19.18 -21.50 19.11
N LYS A 97 -18.19 -21.96 19.88
CA LYS A 97 -17.00 -22.65 19.36
C LYS A 97 -17.39 -23.98 18.70
N ASP A 98 -17.91 -23.91 17.49
CA ASP A 98 -18.20 -25.06 16.65
C ASP A 98 -16.88 -25.61 16.11
N GLU A 99 -16.62 -26.91 16.31
CA GLU A 99 -15.45 -27.60 15.74
C GLU A 99 -15.38 -27.41 14.22
N ASN A 100 -16.52 -27.25 13.55
CA ASN A 100 -16.58 -26.94 12.12
C ASN A 100 -15.95 -25.59 11.78
N HIS A 101 -16.10 -24.57 12.64
CA HIS A 101 -15.50 -23.24 12.41
C HIS A 101 -13.98 -23.29 12.55
N SER A 102 -13.49 -24.02 13.55
CA SER A 102 -12.05 -24.23 13.73
C SER A 102 -11.42 -24.94 12.53
N LEU A 103 -12.07 -26.00 12.03
CA LEU A 103 -11.66 -26.71 10.82
C LEU A 103 -11.72 -25.80 9.58
N PHE A 104 -12.72 -24.93 9.49
CA PHE A 104 -12.85 -23.96 8.42
C PHE A 104 -11.70 -22.94 8.43
N CYS A 105 -11.39 -22.31 9.55
CA CYS A 105 -10.24 -21.39 9.65
C CYS A 105 -8.92 -22.09 9.32
N LYS A 106 -8.74 -23.31 9.83
CA LYS A 106 -7.56 -24.14 9.54
C LYS A 106 -7.40 -24.49 8.06
N SER A 107 -8.50 -24.61 7.31
CA SER A 107 -8.45 -24.87 5.86
C SER A 107 -7.78 -23.73 5.06
N PHE A 108 -7.74 -22.53 5.64
CA PHE A 108 -7.05 -21.36 5.06
C PHE A 108 -5.69 -21.05 5.74
N ASP A 109 -5.25 -21.86 6.72
CA ASP A 109 -4.09 -21.56 7.60
C ASP A 109 -4.21 -20.19 8.31
N VAL A 110 -5.40 -19.86 8.81
CA VAL A 110 -5.67 -18.59 9.51
C VAL A 110 -6.08 -18.85 10.95
N GLU A 111 -5.61 -18.00 11.87
CA GLU A 111 -6.02 -18.03 13.28
C GLU A 111 -7.51 -17.67 13.44
N GLU A 112 -8.19 -18.30 14.41
CA GLU A 112 -9.55 -17.94 14.80
C GLU A 112 -9.62 -16.48 15.32
N PRO A 113 -10.72 -15.75 15.05
CA PRO A 113 -11.98 -16.23 14.47
C PRO A 113 -12.00 -16.29 12.92
N CYS A 114 -10.88 -15.98 12.27
CA CYS A 114 -10.71 -15.88 10.81
C CYS A 114 -11.81 -15.07 10.10
N SER A 115 -12.44 -14.10 10.76
CA SER A 115 -13.65 -13.42 10.29
C SER A 115 -13.38 -12.25 9.33
N GLY A 116 -12.12 -11.83 9.17
CA GLY A 116 -11.73 -10.80 8.22
C GLY A 116 -11.33 -11.37 6.86
N THR A 117 -11.47 -10.56 5.81
CA THR A 117 -10.95 -10.82 4.46
C THR A 117 -10.34 -9.54 3.91
N VAL A 118 -9.17 -9.65 3.26
CA VAL A 118 -8.59 -8.56 2.47
C VAL A 118 -8.89 -8.80 1.00
N TYR A 119 -9.29 -7.75 0.30
CA TYR A 119 -9.60 -7.78 -1.13
C TYR A 119 -8.69 -6.84 -1.91
N GLY A 120 -8.17 -7.34 -3.03
CA GLY A 120 -7.66 -6.51 -4.13
C GLY A 120 -8.73 -6.43 -5.21
N ILE A 121 -9.18 -5.22 -5.51
CA ILE A 121 -10.32 -4.96 -6.39
C ILE A 121 -9.88 -3.98 -7.46
N ARG A 122 -10.08 -4.34 -8.72
CA ARG A 122 -9.72 -3.48 -9.83
C ARG A 122 -10.54 -2.19 -9.85
N GLY A 123 -9.89 -1.05 -10.05
CA GLY A 123 -10.49 0.27 -9.84
C GLY A 123 -11.59 0.66 -10.84
N TYR A 124 -11.54 0.19 -12.09
CA TYR A 124 -12.46 0.65 -13.15
C TYR A 124 -13.64 -0.27 -13.47
N ASP A 125 -13.60 -1.54 -13.05
CA ASP A 125 -14.67 -2.52 -13.30
C ASP A 125 -15.08 -3.30 -12.03
N PHE A 126 -14.49 -2.98 -10.87
CA PHE A 126 -14.72 -3.64 -9.59
C PHE A 126 -14.49 -5.16 -9.59
N LYS A 127 -13.71 -5.68 -10.54
CA LYS A 127 -13.34 -7.09 -10.56
C LYS A 127 -12.46 -7.41 -9.35
N ILE A 128 -12.84 -8.43 -8.57
CA ILE A 128 -11.96 -8.99 -7.54
C ILE A 128 -10.77 -9.66 -8.24
N LEU A 129 -9.57 -9.15 -7.99
CA LEU A 129 -8.32 -9.67 -8.52
C LEU A 129 -7.80 -10.81 -7.66
N TRP A 130 -7.84 -10.63 -6.34
CA TRP A 130 -7.47 -11.62 -5.34
C TRP A 130 -8.16 -11.31 -4.01
N SER A 131 -8.21 -12.32 -3.12
CA SER A 131 -8.66 -12.15 -1.74
C SER A 131 -8.07 -13.23 -0.84
N PHE A 132 -7.81 -12.90 0.43
CA PHE A 132 -7.39 -13.88 1.43
C PHE A 132 -8.00 -13.57 2.80
N ARG A 133 -8.19 -14.61 3.61
CA ARG A 133 -8.75 -14.50 4.96
C ARG A 133 -7.68 -14.08 5.96
N ILE A 134 -8.13 -13.33 6.96
CA ILE A 134 -7.33 -12.87 8.09
C ILE A 134 -8.11 -13.09 9.38
N LYS A 135 -7.40 -13.01 10.51
CA LYS A 135 -7.96 -13.26 11.84
C LYS A 135 -9.19 -12.38 12.14
N GLN A 136 -9.05 -11.06 11.99
CA GLN A 136 -10.10 -10.08 12.25
C GLN A 136 -9.92 -8.79 11.40
N SER A 137 -10.81 -7.82 11.54
CA SER A 137 -10.79 -6.50 10.91
C SER A 137 -9.44 -5.81 11.07
N ILE A 138 -8.96 -5.26 9.96
CA ILE A 138 -7.86 -4.32 9.93
C ILE A 138 -8.41 -2.91 10.17
N PHE A 139 -7.72 -2.13 10.99
CA PHE A 139 -7.95 -0.69 11.16
C PHE A 139 -7.02 0.10 10.24
N GLU A 140 -5.75 -0.25 10.29
CA GLU A 140 -4.67 0.45 9.63
C GLU A 140 -4.05 -0.43 8.56
N LEU A 141 -3.95 0.10 7.34
CA LEU A 141 -3.41 -0.61 6.19
C LEU A 141 -2.34 0.24 5.51
N VAL A 142 -1.10 -0.25 5.50
CA VAL A 142 0.05 0.47 4.98
C VAL A 142 0.77 -0.31 3.89
N CYS A 143 0.92 0.26 2.69
CA CYS A 143 1.40 -0.44 1.47
C CYS A 143 2.50 0.31 0.71
N ASP A 144 3.09 1.33 1.32
CA ASP A 144 4.04 2.26 0.67
C ASP A 144 5.39 2.35 1.39
N MET A 145 5.64 1.45 2.35
CA MET A 145 6.83 1.53 3.20
C MET A 145 7.96 0.57 2.79
N ILE A 146 7.64 -0.65 2.36
CA ILE A 146 8.65 -1.72 2.24
C ILE A 146 8.26 -2.78 1.21
N ASP A 147 9.26 -3.30 0.49
CA ASP A 147 9.20 -4.51 -0.34
C ASP A 147 9.84 -5.66 0.46
N ILE A 148 9.02 -6.48 1.11
CA ILE A 148 9.43 -7.56 2.03
C ILE A 148 9.85 -8.79 1.22
N ASN A 149 9.16 -9.08 0.13
CA ASN A 149 9.39 -10.28 -0.68
C ASN A 149 10.48 -10.07 -1.77
N ASN A 150 10.95 -8.83 -1.94
CA ASN A 150 11.99 -8.39 -2.88
C ASN A 150 11.62 -8.67 -4.36
N ASP A 151 10.36 -8.44 -4.72
CA ASP A 151 9.86 -8.55 -6.10
C ASP A 151 9.91 -7.22 -6.87
N GLY A 152 10.36 -6.14 -6.23
CA GLY A 152 10.48 -4.80 -6.77
C GLY A 152 9.27 -3.90 -6.50
N TYR A 153 8.28 -4.36 -5.74
CA TYR A 153 7.05 -3.62 -5.42
C TYR A 153 6.81 -3.62 -3.91
N ASN A 154 6.25 -2.51 -3.41
CA ASN A 154 5.95 -2.44 -1.98
C ASN A 154 4.83 -3.41 -1.60
N ASP A 155 5.05 -4.10 -0.49
CA ASP A 155 4.10 -4.98 0.17
C ASP A 155 3.23 -4.18 1.17
N CYS A 156 2.14 -4.80 1.61
CA CYS A 156 1.21 -4.23 2.56
C CYS A 156 1.36 -4.84 3.96
N ILE A 157 1.17 -4.02 4.99
CA ILE A 157 1.05 -4.43 6.39
C ILE A 157 -0.29 -3.91 6.93
N GLY A 158 -1.12 -4.82 7.41
CA GLY A 158 -2.39 -4.53 8.07
C GLY A 158 -2.30 -4.77 9.57
N ALA A 159 -2.89 -3.88 10.37
CA ALA A 159 -3.00 -4.02 11.83
C ALA A 159 -4.42 -3.71 12.31
N GLY A 160 -4.94 -4.46 13.29
CA GLY A 160 -6.28 -4.20 13.81
C GLY A 160 -6.72 -5.07 14.97
N ARG A 161 -7.96 -5.54 14.90
CA ARG A 161 -8.70 -6.11 16.03
C ARG A 161 -8.17 -7.46 16.48
N GLN A 162 -8.32 -7.77 17.77
CA GLN A 162 -8.02 -9.09 18.34
C GLN A 162 -6.62 -9.60 17.95
N ALA A 163 -5.62 -8.74 18.15
CA ALA A 163 -4.23 -9.02 17.83
C ALA A 163 -3.97 -9.35 16.35
N THR A 164 -4.79 -8.84 15.43
CA THR A 164 -4.56 -9.03 13.99
C THR A 164 -3.41 -8.16 13.51
N VAL A 165 -2.38 -8.80 12.97
CA VAL A 165 -1.33 -8.19 12.13
C VAL A 165 -1.07 -9.12 10.96
N VAL A 166 -0.91 -8.58 9.76
CA VAL A 166 -0.60 -9.37 8.55
C VAL A 166 0.29 -8.57 7.62
N ALA A 167 1.30 -9.20 7.04
CA ALA A 167 2.01 -8.68 5.88
C ALA A 167 1.71 -9.52 4.65
N PHE A 168 1.51 -8.86 3.51
CA PHE A 168 1.10 -9.53 2.28
C PHE A 168 1.55 -8.78 1.03
N ASP A 169 1.74 -9.55 -0.03
CA ASP A 169 1.99 -9.07 -1.38
C ASP A 169 0.73 -8.45 -1.98
N ALA A 170 0.79 -7.14 -2.24
CA ALA A 170 -0.32 -6.36 -2.75
C ALA A 170 -0.73 -6.74 -4.18
N ARG A 171 0.18 -7.28 -5.00
CA ARG A 171 -0.11 -7.64 -6.40
C ARG A 171 -0.74 -9.02 -6.50
N HIS A 172 -0.26 -9.95 -5.71
CA HIS A 172 -0.68 -11.36 -5.79
C HIS A 172 -1.68 -11.77 -4.69
N GLY A 173 -1.90 -10.93 -3.68
CA GLY A 173 -2.77 -11.26 -2.54
C GLY A 173 -2.23 -12.41 -1.70
N LYS A 174 -0.90 -12.52 -1.61
CA LYS A 174 -0.23 -13.63 -0.92
C LYS A 174 0.25 -13.18 0.45
N VAL A 175 -0.20 -13.85 1.51
CA VAL A 175 0.32 -13.62 2.86
C VAL A 175 1.81 -14.00 2.92
N ILE A 176 2.62 -13.09 3.47
CA ILE A 176 4.05 -13.26 3.70
C ILE A 176 4.26 -13.78 5.12
N TRP A 177 3.68 -13.10 6.12
CA TRP A 177 3.64 -13.51 7.53
C TRP A 177 2.42 -12.88 8.25
N ASP A 178 2.14 -13.35 9.46
CA ASP A 178 1.02 -12.89 10.29
C ASP A 178 1.40 -12.78 11.79
N SER A 179 0.40 -12.50 12.63
CA SER A 179 0.53 -12.27 14.07
C SER A 179 1.05 -13.45 14.91
N ARG A 180 1.18 -14.67 14.35
CA ARG A 180 1.55 -15.87 15.11
C ARG A 180 2.90 -15.77 15.84
N GLN A 181 3.81 -14.93 15.35
CA GLN A 181 5.15 -14.74 15.92
C GLN A 181 5.27 -13.46 16.78
N ILE A 182 4.15 -12.78 17.05
CA ILE A 182 4.10 -11.57 17.88
C ILE A 182 3.52 -11.92 19.24
N LYS A 183 4.24 -11.66 20.34
CA LYS A 183 3.76 -11.94 21.70
C LYS A 183 2.76 -10.88 22.13
N SER A 184 1.51 -11.08 21.74
CA SER A 184 0.40 -10.24 22.20
C SER A 184 0.20 -10.39 23.70
N ARG A 185 -0.02 -9.27 24.40
CA ARG A 185 -0.30 -9.30 25.84
C ARG A 185 -1.66 -9.95 26.12
N HIS A 186 -2.63 -9.69 25.25
CA HIS A 186 -3.91 -10.36 25.28
C HIS A 186 -4.48 -10.46 23.86
N LEU A 187 -5.01 -11.62 23.47
CA LEU A 187 -5.49 -11.88 22.11
C LEU A 187 -6.72 -11.05 21.72
N LEU A 188 -7.42 -10.45 22.69
CA LEU A 188 -8.55 -9.54 22.43
C LEU A 188 -8.15 -8.08 22.24
N TRP A 189 -6.89 -7.73 22.54
CA TRP A 189 -6.43 -6.35 22.42
C TRP A 189 -6.00 -6.06 20.99
N ASN A 190 -6.01 -4.80 20.59
CA ASN A 190 -5.83 -4.41 19.20
C ASN A 190 -4.37 -4.03 18.91
N PHE A 191 -3.95 -4.19 17.67
CA PHE A 191 -2.80 -3.51 17.12
C PHE A 191 -3.23 -2.29 16.30
N TYR A 192 -2.38 -1.28 16.28
CA TYR A 192 -2.56 -0.05 15.51
C TYR A 192 -1.26 0.36 14.83
N ASN A 193 -1.32 1.37 13.96
CA ASN A 193 -0.23 2.13 13.33
C ASN A 193 1.14 1.41 13.29
N PRO A 194 1.37 0.51 12.31
CA PRO A 194 2.71 0.02 12.03
C PRO A 194 3.56 1.16 11.46
N ILE A 195 4.77 1.33 11.99
CA ILE A 195 5.73 2.35 11.57
C ILE A 195 7.04 1.66 11.20
N LEU A 196 7.52 1.85 9.97
CA LEU A 196 8.84 1.38 9.57
C LEU A 196 9.93 2.22 10.27
N LEU A 197 10.83 1.56 10.97
CA LEU A 197 12.00 2.17 11.59
C LEU A 197 13.06 2.49 10.53
N SER A 198 13.93 3.46 10.83
CA SER A 198 15.09 3.78 9.98
C SER A 198 16.28 2.84 10.22
N ILE A 199 16.10 1.80 11.02
CA ILE A 199 17.14 0.87 11.46
C ILE A 199 16.66 -0.58 11.29
N ASP A 200 17.63 -1.44 11.00
CA ASP A 200 17.54 -2.90 11.05
C ASP A 200 18.10 -3.35 12.41
N VAL A 201 17.20 -3.75 13.31
CA VAL A 201 17.47 -4.08 14.72
C VAL A 201 17.92 -5.53 14.85
N ASP A 202 17.38 -6.45 14.07
CA ASP A 202 17.77 -7.88 14.11
C ASP A 202 18.91 -8.26 13.14
N HIS A 203 19.34 -7.32 12.32
CA HIS A 203 20.43 -7.43 11.34
C HIS A 203 20.16 -8.45 10.23
N ASP A 204 18.90 -8.62 9.82
CA ASP A 204 18.50 -9.53 8.74
C ASP A 204 18.56 -8.90 7.33
N GLY A 205 18.93 -7.61 7.25
CA GLY A 205 19.06 -6.84 6.02
C GLY A 205 17.82 -6.04 5.65
N MET A 206 16.77 -6.04 6.47
CA MET A 206 15.59 -5.18 6.31
C MET A 206 15.36 -4.32 7.55
N ASN A 207 14.86 -3.10 7.34
CA ASN A 207 14.48 -2.25 8.46
C ASN A 207 13.24 -2.82 9.17
N ASP A 208 13.16 -2.67 10.49
CA ASP A 208 12.10 -3.28 11.31
C ASP A 208 10.90 -2.36 11.52
N ILE A 209 9.82 -2.91 12.09
CA ILE A 209 8.58 -2.18 12.32
C ILE A 209 8.38 -1.97 13.82
N LEU A 210 8.03 -0.75 14.22
CA LEU A 210 7.46 -0.45 15.53
C LEU A 210 5.94 -0.45 15.41
N ILE A 211 5.27 -1.17 16.30
CA ILE A 211 3.80 -1.27 16.31
C ILE A 211 3.27 -1.06 17.73
N SER A 212 2.14 -0.36 17.83
CA SER A 212 1.45 -0.18 19.10
C SER A 212 0.42 -1.28 19.34
N HIS A 213 0.50 -1.93 20.51
CA HIS A 213 -0.49 -2.86 21.03
C HIS A 213 -1.27 -2.16 22.14
N GLY A 214 -2.54 -1.85 21.87
CA GLY A 214 -3.38 -1.09 22.81
C GLY A 214 -3.71 -1.86 24.09
N GLY A 215 -4.41 -1.19 25.00
CA GLY A 215 -4.94 -1.81 26.23
C GLY A 215 -6.27 -2.53 26.00
N ASN A 216 -6.96 -2.84 27.09
CA ASN A 216 -8.20 -3.62 27.08
C ASN A 216 -9.38 -2.85 26.45
N PRO A 217 -9.88 -3.25 25.27
CA PRO A 217 -10.96 -2.53 24.58
C PRO A 217 -12.33 -2.82 25.20
N THR A 218 -12.45 -3.79 26.10
CA THR A 218 -13.72 -4.14 26.76
C THR A 218 -14.03 -3.24 27.95
N ILE A 219 -13.05 -2.49 28.44
CA ILE A 219 -13.22 -1.55 29.55
C ILE A 219 -13.93 -0.28 29.04
N PRO A 220 -15.06 0.12 29.66
CA PRO A 220 -15.77 1.35 29.32
C PRO A 220 -14.91 2.60 29.45
N SER A 221 -15.19 3.62 28.63
CA SER A 221 -14.41 4.87 28.57
C SER A 221 -14.45 5.70 29.87
N ASN A 222 -15.42 5.46 30.75
CA ASN A 222 -15.55 6.13 32.04
C ASN A 222 -14.75 5.47 33.18
N VAL A 223 -14.05 4.36 32.90
CA VAL A 223 -13.13 3.73 33.85
C VAL A 223 -11.71 4.17 33.50
N HIS A 224 -11.06 4.87 34.43
CA HIS A 224 -9.75 5.50 34.21
C HIS A 224 -8.56 4.66 34.68
N GLU A 225 -8.76 3.66 35.54
CA GLU A 225 -7.74 2.67 35.88
C GLU A 225 -7.82 1.54 34.85
N ARG A 226 -6.84 1.44 33.96
CA ARG A 226 -6.84 0.51 32.83
C ARG A 226 -5.52 -0.22 32.72
N GLU A 227 -5.50 -1.30 31.96
CA GLU A 227 -4.23 -1.94 31.65
C GLU A 227 -3.50 -1.14 30.57
N ALA A 228 -2.25 -0.76 30.86
CA ALA A 228 -1.41 -0.08 29.90
C ALA A 228 -1.17 -0.93 28.65
N GLY A 229 -1.22 -0.26 27.49
CA GLY A 229 -0.71 -0.81 26.24
C GLY A 229 0.81 -0.93 26.23
N CYS A 230 1.35 -1.43 25.13
CA CYS A 230 2.78 -1.52 24.91
C CYS A 230 3.16 -1.19 23.46
N LEU A 231 4.44 -0.90 23.26
CA LEU A 231 5.06 -0.85 21.95
C LEU A 231 5.85 -2.14 21.73
N ILE A 232 5.80 -2.66 20.51
CA ILE A 232 6.48 -3.90 20.11
C ILE A 232 7.29 -3.60 18.85
N ILE A 233 8.52 -4.09 18.80
CA ILE A 233 9.32 -4.10 17.57
C ILE A 233 9.13 -5.48 16.93
N ILE A 234 8.89 -5.51 15.62
CA ILE A 234 8.74 -6.74 14.83
C ILE A 234 9.67 -6.69 13.63
N SER A 235 10.28 -7.84 13.34
CA SER A 235 11.06 -8.07 12.12
C SER A 235 10.14 -7.90 10.92
N SER A 236 10.44 -6.96 10.04
CA SER A 236 9.59 -6.73 8.86
C SER A 236 9.65 -7.88 7.87
N ARG A 237 10.76 -8.63 7.86
CA ARG A 237 10.98 -9.79 7.01
C ARG A 237 10.20 -11.02 7.46
N SER A 238 10.11 -11.25 8.76
CA SER A 238 9.63 -12.51 9.32
C SER A 238 8.34 -12.41 10.15
N GLY A 239 7.96 -11.20 10.55
CA GLY A 239 6.86 -10.96 11.51
C GLY A 239 7.21 -11.37 12.94
N HIS A 240 8.45 -11.77 13.21
CA HIS A 240 8.88 -12.17 14.56
C HIS A 240 9.08 -10.96 15.46
N GLN A 241 8.58 -11.03 16.69
CA GLN A 241 8.84 -9.98 17.67
C GLN A 241 10.32 -9.92 18.06
N ILE A 242 10.87 -8.70 18.05
CA ILE A 242 12.24 -8.41 18.46
C ILE A 242 12.22 -7.88 19.90
N GLY A 243 12.84 -8.63 20.80
CA GLY A 243 12.97 -8.25 22.21
C GLY A 243 11.66 -8.32 23.01
N GLU A 244 11.67 -7.69 24.18
CA GLU A 244 10.51 -7.60 25.06
C GLU A 244 9.68 -6.35 24.76
N ALA A 245 8.38 -6.40 25.06
CA ALA A 245 7.49 -5.28 24.83
C ALA A 245 7.82 -4.08 25.76
N PHE A 246 7.72 -2.87 25.22
CA PHE A 246 7.92 -1.63 25.96
C PHE A 246 6.59 -1.17 26.57
N PHE A 247 6.43 -1.30 27.88
CA PHE A 247 5.20 -0.89 28.58
C PHE A 247 5.07 0.64 28.66
N MET A 248 3.87 1.14 28.37
CA MET A 248 3.58 2.56 28.52
C MET A 248 3.36 2.92 30.00
N PRO A 249 3.79 4.11 30.47
CA PRO A 249 3.84 4.45 31.90
C PRO A 249 2.48 4.62 32.59
N ASP A 250 1.40 4.82 31.84
CA ASP A 250 0.05 5.05 32.33
C ASP A 250 -0.93 3.97 31.82
N GLY A 251 -1.28 3.06 32.72
CA GLY A 251 -2.56 2.34 32.67
C GLY A 251 -3.54 3.02 33.60
#